data_AF-A0A1G3BW49-F1
#
_entry.id   AF-A0A1G3BW49-F1
#
_cell.length_a   1.000
_cell.length_b   1.000
_cell.length_c   1.000
_cell.angle_alpha   90.00
_cell.angle_beta   90.00
_cell.angle_gamma   90.00
#
_symmetry.space_group_name_H-M   'P 1'
#
loop_
_entity.id
_entity.type
_entity.pdbx_description
1 polymer ?
#
loop_
_entity_poly.entity_id
_entity_poly.type
_entity_poly.pdbx_seq_one_letter_code
_entity_poly.pdbx_strand_id
1 'polypeptide(L)'
;MELEPLVRKVIKLKNSGFSIGIWGVLHPSQEPEIFRAKEYCTSFGIDFRTKEFLGEYKGVMYGTYRYEGACDKNFSKSVLCKTTKLIIGSSGDVYRCHSDLYESRTPIGNIMDENFEIEDKYRECKVFGHCNPCDVKLKTNRFQQFGHTSVEIKHAE
;
A
#
# COMPACT_ATOMS: atom_id res chain seq x y z
N MET A 1 -12.00 -16.08 8.50
CA MET A 1 -12.66 -14.77 8.63
C MET A 1 -14.15 -15.01 8.53
N GLU A 2 -14.94 -14.47 9.44
CA GLU A 2 -16.40 -14.57 9.37
C GLU A 2 -16.96 -13.34 8.64
N LEU A 3 -17.62 -13.55 7.50
CA LEU A 3 -18.13 -12.47 6.66
C LEU A 3 -19.38 -11.80 7.25
N GLU A 4 -20.29 -12.58 7.84
CA GLU A 4 -21.56 -12.05 8.34
C GLU A 4 -21.39 -11.01 9.46
N PRO A 5 -20.51 -11.21 10.47
CA PRO A 5 -20.26 -10.19 11.48
C PRO A 5 -19.73 -8.88 10.89
N LEU A 6 -18.90 -8.94 9.84
CA LEU A 6 -18.40 -7.76 9.14
C LEU A 6 -19.55 -7.03 8.41
N VAL A 7 -20.38 -7.76 7.68
CA VAL A 7 -21.55 -7.22 6.97
C VAL A 7 -22.51 -6.53 7.94
N ARG A 8 -22.82 -7.15 9.09
CA ARG A 8 -23.66 -6.54 10.14
C ARG A 8 -23.10 -5.21 10.65
N LYS A 9 -21.78 -5.12 10.86
CA LYS A 9 -21.12 -3.88 11.28
C LYS A 9 -21.20 -2.80 10.20
N VAL A 10 -20.99 -3.17 8.93
CA VAL A 10 -21.10 -2.23 7.81
C VAL A 10 -22.53 -1.71 7.65
N ILE A 11 -23.53 -2.58 7.72
CA ILE A 11 -24.95 -2.17 7.68
C ILE A 11 -25.27 -1.21 8.82
N LYS A 12 -24.80 -1.50 10.06
CA LYS A 12 -24.99 -0.60 11.19
C LYS A 12 -24.44 0.80 10.91
N LEU A 13 -23.21 0.90 10.39
CA LEU A 13 -22.59 2.18 10.05
C LEU A 13 -23.33 2.90 8.91
N LYS A 14 -23.74 2.17 7.86
CA LYS A 14 -24.53 2.76 6.77
C LYS A 14 -25.87 3.31 7.25
N ASN A 15 -26.56 2.58 8.13
CA ASN A 15 -27.81 3.04 8.73
C ASN A 15 -27.62 4.27 9.65
N SER A 16 -26.40 4.49 10.15
CA SER A 16 -26.01 5.71 10.86
C SER A 16 -25.56 6.86 9.93
N GLY A 17 -25.70 6.71 8.61
CA GLY A 17 -25.37 7.75 7.62
C GLY A 17 -23.93 7.75 7.12
N PHE A 18 -23.10 6.76 7.50
CA PHE A 18 -21.73 6.67 7.01
C PHE A 18 -21.65 6.03 5.62
N SER A 19 -20.79 6.57 4.75
CA SER A 19 -20.44 5.95 3.47
C SER A 19 -19.31 4.93 3.68
N ILE A 20 -19.67 3.64 3.80
CA ILE A 20 -18.74 2.55 4.08
C ILE A 20 -18.77 1.51 2.95
N GLY A 21 -17.58 1.07 2.53
CA GLY A 21 -17.38 -0.06 1.61
C GLY A 21 -16.35 -1.05 2.16
N ILE A 22 -16.29 -2.22 1.52
CA ILE A 22 -15.38 -3.31 1.86
C ILE A 22 -14.36 -3.49 0.73
N TRP A 23 -13.11 -3.76 1.09
CA TRP A 23 -12.08 -4.16 0.13
C TRP A 23 -11.62 -5.60 0.39
N GLY A 24 -11.64 -6.43 -0.64
CA GLY A 24 -11.03 -7.76 -0.64
C GLY A 24 -9.70 -7.75 -1.40
N VAL A 25 -8.68 -8.44 -0.88
CA VAL A 25 -7.43 -8.68 -1.61
C VAL A 25 -7.58 -9.98 -2.39
N LEU A 26 -7.36 -9.95 -3.70
CA LEU A 26 -7.43 -11.12 -4.58
C LEU A 26 -6.17 -11.99 -4.43
N HIS A 27 -6.00 -12.57 -3.25
CA HIS A 27 -4.95 -13.55 -3.02
C HIS A 27 -5.22 -14.80 -3.89
N PRO A 28 -4.23 -15.35 -4.62
CA PRO A 28 -4.45 -16.45 -5.57
C PRO A 28 -5.13 -17.68 -4.97
N SER A 29 -4.91 -17.97 -3.69
CA SER A 29 -5.53 -19.11 -2.99
C SER A 29 -6.92 -18.83 -2.41
N GLN A 30 -7.41 -17.60 -2.49
CA GLN A 30 -8.67 -17.16 -1.87
C GLN A 30 -9.62 -16.48 -2.85
N GLU A 31 -9.21 -16.35 -4.12
CA GLU A 31 -9.98 -15.66 -5.14
C GLU A 31 -11.46 -16.10 -5.22
N PRO A 32 -11.81 -17.41 -5.21
CA PRO A 32 -13.21 -17.83 -5.19
C PRO A 32 -13.98 -17.33 -3.97
N GLU A 33 -13.36 -17.34 -2.79
CA GLU A 33 -13.99 -16.88 -1.54
C GLU A 33 -14.16 -15.36 -1.52
N ILE A 34 -13.22 -14.61 -2.11
CA ILE A 34 -13.32 -13.16 -2.25
C ILE A 34 -14.47 -12.78 -3.20
N PHE A 35 -14.67 -13.51 -4.29
CA PHE A 35 -15.81 -13.29 -5.18
C PHE A 35 -17.13 -13.67 -4.52
N ARG A 36 -17.19 -14.80 -3.80
CA ARG A 36 -18.36 -15.16 -2.98
C ARG A 36 -18.70 -14.05 -1.98
N ALA A 37 -17.68 -13.50 -1.31
CA ALA A 37 -17.86 -12.41 -0.36
C ALA A 37 -18.35 -11.13 -1.04
N LYS A 38 -17.84 -10.82 -2.24
CA LYS A 38 -18.27 -9.68 -3.05
C LYS A 38 -19.75 -9.79 -3.43
N GLU A 39 -20.18 -10.94 -3.94
CA GLU A 39 -21.58 -11.19 -4.31
C GLU A 39 -22.50 -11.05 -3.09
N TYR A 40 -22.13 -11.70 -1.99
CA TYR A 40 -22.88 -11.61 -0.73
C TYR A 40 -23.01 -10.16 -0.26
N CYS A 41 -21.93 -9.39 -0.19
CA CYS A 41 -21.96 -7.98 0.23
C CYS A 41 -22.80 -7.10 -0.71
N THR A 42 -22.67 -7.33 -2.02
CA THR A 42 -23.42 -6.59 -3.05
C THR A 42 -24.92 -6.84 -2.92
N SER A 43 -25.34 -8.03 -2.50
CA SER A 43 -26.77 -8.34 -2.23
C SER A 43 -27.39 -7.49 -1.12
N PHE A 44 -26.57 -6.92 -0.21
CA PHE A 44 -26.99 -5.95 0.81
C PHE A 44 -26.74 -4.49 0.40
N GLY A 45 -26.41 -4.23 -0.88
CA GLY A 45 -26.06 -2.91 -1.40
C GLY A 45 -24.76 -2.34 -0.82
N ILE A 46 -23.85 -3.17 -0.30
CA ILE A 46 -22.54 -2.73 0.20
C ILE A 46 -21.58 -2.58 -1.00
N ASP A 47 -20.90 -1.44 -1.10
CA ASP A 47 -19.80 -1.25 -2.07
C ASP A 47 -18.66 -2.20 -1.71
N PHE A 48 -18.42 -3.20 -2.55
CA PHE A 48 -17.33 -4.15 -2.39
C PHE A 48 -16.39 -4.06 -3.59
N ARG A 49 -15.13 -3.74 -3.32
CA ARG A 49 -14.08 -3.61 -4.34
C ARG A 49 -12.94 -4.58 -4.08
N THR A 50 -12.23 -4.93 -5.14
CA THR A 50 -11.09 -5.85 -5.09
C THR A 50 -9.78 -5.11 -5.30
N LYS A 51 -8.76 -5.46 -4.52
CA LYS A 51 -7.37 -5.06 -4.77
C LYS A 51 -6.59 -6.25 -5.28
N GLU A 52 -5.68 -5.99 -6.20
CA GLU A 52 -4.65 -6.93 -6.61
C GLU A 52 -3.86 -7.41 -5.38
N PHE A 53 -3.49 -8.69 -5.36
CA PHE A 53 -2.52 -9.21 -4.42
C PHE A 53 -1.10 -8.79 -4.83
N LEU A 54 -0.33 -8.34 -3.86
CA LEU A 54 1.02 -7.81 -4.07
C LEU A 54 1.99 -8.57 -3.20
N GLY A 55 2.99 -9.16 -3.81
CA GLY A 55 4.00 -9.96 -3.12
C GLY A 55 4.10 -11.35 -3.70
N GLU A 56 4.92 -12.16 -3.03
CA GLU A 56 5.24 -13.50 -3.51
C GLU A 56 4.23 -14.51 -2.98
N TYR A 57 3.77 -15.39 -3.87
CA TYR A 57 3.00 -16.57 -3.50
C TYR A 57 3.46 -17.75 -4.35
N LYS A 58 3.87 -18.85 -3.70
CA LYS A 58 4.42 -20.05 -4.36
C LYS A 58 5.56 -19.76 -5.35
N GLY A 59 6.48 -18.87 -4.99
CA GLY A 59 7.64 -18.52 -5.81
C GLY A 59 7.33 -17.58 -7.00
N VAL A 60 6.09 -17.09 -7.11
CA VAL A 60 5.69 -16.14 -8.14
C VAL A 60 5.44 -14.78 -7.50
N MET A 61 6.06 -13.74 -8.06
CA MET A 61 5.80 -12.36 -7.65
C MET A 61 4.54 -11.84 -8.35
N TYR A 62 3.51 -11.53 -7.57
CA TYR A 62 2.25 -10.94 -8.05
C TYR A 62 2.30 -9.43 -7.89
N GLY A 63 1.63 -8.72 -8.80
CA GLY A 63 1.45 -7.27 -8.74
C GLY A 63 1.85 -6.56 -10.01
N THR A 64 1.21 -5.43 -10.28
CA THR A 64 1.58 -4.55 -11.39
C THR A 64 2.44 -3.39 -10.87
N TYR A 65 3.74 -3.44 -11.14
CA TYR A 65 4.73 -2.47 -10.62
C TYR A 65 5.23 -1.52 -11.69
N ARG A 66 5.49 -0.26 -11.32
CA ARG A 66 6.05 0.75 -12.23
C ARG A 66 7.54 0.56 -12.49
N TYR A 67 8.27 0.09 -11.50
CA TYR A 67 9.72 -0.01 -11.52
C TYR A 67 10.11 -1.48 -11.52
N GLU A 68 10.69 -1.94 -12.62
CA GLU A 68 11.17 -3.31 -12.78
C GLU A 68 12.26 -3.63 -11.74
N GLY A 69 12.21 -4.83 -11.19
CA GLY A 69 13.18 -5.30 -10.19
C GLY A 69 13.02 -4.70 -8.79
N ALA A 70 12.14 -3.70 -8.59
CA ALA A 70 12.07 -2.95 -7.33
C ALA A 70 11.77 -3.81 -6.09
N CYS A 71 11.16 -4.97 -6.29
CA CYS A 71 10.70 -5.87 -5.22
C CYS A 71 11.27 -7.29 -5.33
N ASP A 72 12.34 -7.51 -6.10
CA ASP A 72 12.93 -8.84 -6.34
C ASP A 72 13.64 -9.40 -5.10
N LYS A 73 14.05 -8.54 -4.17
CA LYS A 73 14.72 -8.85 -2.89
C LYS A 73 16.04 -9.62 -3.01
N ASN A 74 16.64 -9.70 -4.20
CA ASN A 74 17.89 -10.39 -4.46
C ASN A 74 19.07 -9.44 -4.79
N PHE A 75 18.83 -8.13 -4.87
CA PHE A 75 19.86 -7.13 -5.09
C PHE A 75 19.55 -5.83 -4.34
N SER A 76 20.58 -5.00 -4.18
CA SER A 76 20.46 -3.62 -3.68
C SER A 76 21.18 -2.67 -4.62
N LYS A 77 20.49 -1.63 -5.08
CA LYS A 77 21.06 -0.57 -5.93
C LYS A 77 20.80 0.80 -5.31
N SER A 78 21.75 1.71 -5.51
CA SER A 78 21.57 3.12 -5.17
C SER A 78 20.72 3.85 -6.21
N VAL A 79 19.70 4.56 -5.75
CA VAL A 79 18.79 5.39 -6.55
C VAL A 79 18.45 6.67 -5.79
N LEU A 80 17.90 7.64 -6.51
CA LEU A 80 17.21 8.78 -5.90
C LEU A 80 15.71 8.47 -5.84
N CYS A 81 15.13 8.52 -4.65
CA CYS A 81 13.72 8.19 -4.42
C CYS A 81 13.01 9.34 -3.70
N LYS A 82 11.78 9.63 -4.13
CA LYS A 82 10.90 10.65 -3.53
C LYS A 82 9.54 10.06 -3.25
N THR A 83 9.03 10.20 -2.02
CA THR A 83 7.70 9.72 -1.64
C THR A 83 6.66 10.83 -1.76
N THR A 84 5.43 10.47 -2.11
CA THR A 84 4.25 11.36 -2.11
C THR A 84 3.41 11.18 -0.85
N LYS A 85 3.91 10.41 0.14
CA LYS A 85 3.19 10.00 1.35
C LYS A 85 3.98 10.41 2.59
N LEU A 86 3.27 10.86 3.60
CA LEU A 86 3.77 10.98 4.96
C LEU A 86 3.51 9.67 5.69
N ILE A 87 4.58 9.01 6.14
CA ILE A 87 4.53 7.70 6.81
C ILE A 87 5.06 7.88 8.22
N ILE A 88 4.20 7.69 9.21
CA ILE A 88 4.49 7.88 10.63
C ILE A 88 4.29 6.54 11.34
N GLY A 89 5.31 6.08 12.05
CA GLY A 89 5.24 4.91 12.93
C GLY A 89 4.51 5.22 14.23
N SER A 90 4.16 4.18 14.99
CA SER A 90 3.45 4.33 16.26
C SER A 90 4.23 5.09 17.35
N SER A 91 5.56 5.18 17.21
CA SER A 91 6.46 5.98 18.06
C SER A 91 6.50 7.47 17.69
N GLY A 92 5.80 7.89 16.63
CA GLY A 92 5.94 9.23 16.04
C GLY A 92 7.10 9.36 15.05
N ASP A 93 7.91 8.31 14.87
CA ASP A 93 9.01 8.32 13.91
C ASP A 93 8.49 8.44 12.47
N VAL A 94 9.13 9.30 11.67
CA VAL A 94 8.74 9.57 10.29
C VAL A 94 9.67 8.84 9.34
N TYR A 95 9.12 8.10 8.38
CA TYR A 95 9.87 7.24 7.46
C TYR A 95 9.74 7.70 6.01
N ARG A 96 10.74 7.38 5.18
CA ARG A 96 10.72 7.69 3.74
C ARG A 96 9.66 6.87 2.98
N CYS A 97 9.48 5.60 3.35
CA CYS A 97 8.59 4.65 2.67
C CYS A 97 8.15 3.54 3.64
N HIS A 98 7.21 2.67 3.22
CA HIS A 98 6.76 1.56 4.06
C HIS A 98 7.85 0.50 4.25
N SER A 99 8.78 0.36 3.29
CA SER A 99 9.91 -0.56 3.44
C SER A 99 10.78 -0.16 4.63
N ASP A 100 11.07 1.14 4.80
CA ASP A 100 11.85 1.62 5.94
C ASP A 100 11.13 1.40 7.26
N LEU A 101 9.81 1.67 7.31
CA LEU A 101 9.00 1.43 8.49
C LEU A 101 8.99 -0.06 8.88
N TYR A 102 8.72 -0.96 7.93
CA TYR A 102 8.56 -2.39 8.23
C TYR A 102 9.89 -3.08 8.55
N GLU A 103 10.99 -2.59 8.00
CA GLU A 103 12.33 -3.12 8.23
C GLU A 103 13.06 -2.38 9.37
N SER A 104 12.35 -1.52 10.11
CA SER A 104 12.89 -0.71 11.22
C SER A 104 14.16 0.07 10.85
N ARG A 105 14.23 0.62 9.63
CA ARG A 105 15.37 1.44 9.20
C ARG A 105 15.34 2.81 9.86
N THR A 106 16.45 3.53 9.79
CA THR A 106 16.57 4.87 10.39
C THR A 106 15.47 5.81 9.87
N PRO A 107 14.65 6.41 10.75
CA PRO A 107 13.67 7.40 10.36
C PRO A 107 14.34 8.70 9.89
N ILE A 108 13.61 9.53 9.14
CA ILE A 108 14.07 10.85 8.70
C ILE A 108 13.84 11.96 9.71
N GLY A 109 13.09 11.66 10.79
CA GLY A 109 12.76 12.58 11.86
C GLY A 109 11.64 12.01 12.73
N ASN A 110 11.09 12.83 13.60
CA ASN A 110 9.98 12.46 14.49
C ASN A 110 8.93 13.59 14.49
N ILE A 111 7.65 13.24 14.46
CA ILE A 111 6.55 14.22 14.42
C ILE A 111 6.45 15.09 15.69
N MET A 112 7.06 14.65 16.80
CA MET A 112 7.08 15.38 18.06
C MET A 112 8.25 16.37 18.14
N ASP A 113 9.19 16.36 17.18
CA ASP A 113 10.25 17.36 17.11
C ASP A 113 9.72 18.63 16.44
N GLU A 114 9.63 19.72 17.22
CA GLU A 114 9.15 21.02 16.76
C GLU A 114 10.01 21.62 15.62
N ASN A 115 11.26 21.18 15.48
CA ASN A 115 12.17 21.63 14.43
C ASN A 115 12.16 20.71 13.20
N PHE A 116 11.44 19.59 13.23
CA PHE A 116 11.40 18.68 12.11
C PHE A 116 10.47 19.19 10.99
N GLU A 117 11.06 19.45 9.83
CA GLU A 117 10.31 19.81 8.62
C GLU A 117 10.38 18.69 7.57
N ILE A 118 9.22 18.37 6.98
CA ILE A 118 9.13 17.39 5.90
C ILE A 118 9.46 18.07 4.58
N GLU A 119 10.57 17.67 3.96
CA GLU A 119 10.96 18.19 2.65
C GLU A 119 10.52 17.27 1.51
N ASP A 120 9.80 17.82 0.52
CA ASP A 120 9.49 17.15 -0.75
C ASP A 120 10.70 17.15 -1.71
N LYS A 121 11.71 16.34 -1.40
CA LYS A 121 12.93 16.17 -2.20
C LYS A 121 13.26 14.71 -2.45
N TYR A 122 13.96 14.48 -3.55
CA TYR A 122 14.62 13.19 -3.80
C TYR A 122 15.69 12.94 -2.73
N ARG A 123 15.68 11.74 -2.16
CA ARG A 123 16.66 11.27 -1.18
C ARG A 123 17.39 10.07 -1.74
N GLU A 124 18.65 9.92 -1.33
CA GLU A 124 19.41 8.72 -1.63
C GLU A 124 18.75 7.51 -0.96
N CYS A 125 18.56 6.43 -1.73
CA CYS A 125 18.11 5.13 -1.27
C CYS A 125 19.08 4.08 -1.77
N LYS A 126 19.65 3.28 -0.87
CA LYS A 126 20.68 2.27 -1.18
C LYS A 126 20.10 0.85 -1.33
N VAL A 127 18.79 0.71 -1.20
CA VAL A 127 18.08 -0.59 -1.08
C VAL A 127 17.01 -0.76 -2.16
N PHE A 128 17.17 -0.13 -3.33
CA PHE A 128 16.33 -0.46 -4.49
C PHE A 128 16.53 -1.94 -4.83
N GLY A 129 15.43 -2.67 -5.04
CA GLY A 129 15.39 -4.14 -5.02
C GLY A 129 14.63 -4.69 -3.80
N HIS A 130 14.56 -3.92 -2.70
CA HIS A 130 13.83 -4.25 -1.47
C HIS A 130 12.69 -3.26 -1.19
N CYS A 131 12.08 -2.68 -2.23
CA CYS A 131 10.98 -1.74 -2.08
C CYS A 131 9.73 -2.44 -1.55
N ASN A 132 8.87 -1.68 -0.88
CA ASN A 132 7.57 -2.21 -0.48
C ASN A 132 6.64 -2.25 -1.71
N PRO A 133 5.99 -3.40 -2.01
CA PRO A 133 5.11 -3.54 -3.17
C PRO A 133 4.00 -2.48 -3.25
N CYS A 134 3.44 -2.06 -2.11
CA CYS A 134 2.36 -1.08 -2.08
C CYS A 134 2.80 0.34 -2.50
N ASP A 135 4.09 0.64 -2.37
CA ASP A 135 4.65 1.94 -2.71
C ASP A 135 4.94 2.05 -4.21
N VAL A 136 5.38 0.96 -4.85
CA VAL A 136 5.79 0.92 -6.27
C VAL A 136 4.72 0.37 -7.22
N LYS A 137 3.57 -0.10 -6.70
CA LYS A 137 2.44 -0.53 -7.55
C LYS A 137 1.82 0.61 -8.35
N LEU A 138 1.42 0.30 -9.58
CA LEU A 138 0.54 1.17 -10.35
C LEU A 138 -0.85 1.18 -9.71
N LYS A 139 -1.36 2.39 -9.46
CA LYS A 139 -2.69 2.62 -8.87
C LYS A 139 -3.27 3.92 -9.38
N THR A 140 -4.51 4.17 -9.00
CA THR A 140 -5.12 5.48 -9.21
C THR A 140 -4.63 6.49 -8.17
N ASN A 141 -4.55 7.76 -8.57
CA ASN A 141 -4.34 8.86 -7.63
C ASN A 141 -5.66 9.23 -6.91
N ARG A 142 -5.62 10.27 -6.07
CA ARG A 142 -6.81 10.75 -5.33
C ARG A 142 -7.96 11.24 -6.23
N PHE A 143 -7.66 11.56 -7.48
CA PHE A 143 -8.62 11.99 -8.50
C PHE A 143 -9.07 10.83 -9.41
N GLN A 144 -8.80 9.58 -9.02
CA GLN A 144 -9.14 8.37 -9.79
C GLN A 144 -8.41 8.25 -11.15
N GLN A 145 -7.31 8.97 -11.37
CA GLN A 145 -6.51 8.85 -12.59
C GLN A 145 -5.48 7.73 -12.43
N PHE A 146 -5.45 6.78 -13.37
CA PHE A 146 -4.52 5.65 -13.38
C PHE A 146 -3.09 6.09 -13.73
N GLY A 147 -2.08 5.31 -13.30
CA GLY A 147 -0.66 5.56 -13.58
C GLY A 147 0.13 6.16 -12.41
N HIS A 148 -0.45 6.24 -11.21
CA HIS A 148 0.20 6.76 -10.02
C HIS A 148 0.95 5.67 -9.24
N THR A 149 2.03 6.05 -8.58
CA THR A 149 2.80 5.28 -7.59
C THR A 149 2.99 6.13 -6.33
N SER A 150 3.18 5.52 -5.15
CA SER A 150 3.48 6.33 -3.94
C SER A 150 4.84 7.00 -4.04
N VAL A 151 5.75 6.46 -4.83
CA VAL A 151 7.12 6.94 -4.98
C VAL A 151 7.48 7.26 -6.42
N GLU A 152 8.41 8.18 -6.58
CA GLU A 152 9.14 8.45 -7.82
C GLU A 152 10.60 8.05 -7.63
N ILE A 153 11.12 7.20 -8.53
CA ILE A 153 12.49 6.69 -8.50
C ILE A 153 13.23 7.15 -9.75
N LYS A 154 14.43 7.69 -9.54
CA LYS A 154 15.41 8.05 -10.58
C LYS A 154 16.65 7.19 -10.37
N HIS A 155 17.04 6.43 -11.38
CA HIS A 155 18.32 5.73 -11.38
C HIS A 155 19.44 6.75 -11.64
N ALA A 156 20.55 6.64 -10.90
CA ALA A 156 21.77 7.31 -11.33
C ALA A 156 22.25 6.61 -12.61
N GLU A 157 22.61 7.43 -13.61
CA GLU A 157 23.36 6.98 -14.80
C GLU A 157 24.77 6.55 -14.40
#